data_AF-A0A5C3Q3I5-F1
#
_entry.id   AF-A0A5C3Q3I5-F1
#
_cell.length_a   1.000
_cell.length_b   1.000
_cell.length_c   1.000
_cell.angle_alpha   90.00
_cell.angle_beta   90.00
_cell.angle_gamma   90.00
#
_symmetry.space_group_name_H-M   'P 1'
#
loop_
_entity.id
_entity.type
_entity.pdbx_description
1 polymer ?
#
loop_
_entity_poly.entity_id
_entity_poly.type
_entity_poly.pdbx_seq_one_letter_code
_entity_poly.pdbx_strand_id
1 'polypeptide(L)'
;MDAGLFAANLQPTTISLILWQVEETLAEAQNAAVDMELYKLNGYGVGGFFKAHKDTPRSEDFFGSLIIALPTAHEGGELVLRRKNESWKVDFGSLTADAAGNPRIGFVAFYSDVEHEVLPVTSGCRTTLTYNLKWVTSPGRLPSSIQTISDKRLQIVQSLATMLADSEYLPNGGVLGFHLHHQYPFSTSNALKGQIKDVIPWLKGSDRVFYDVCKELSLDIEAKFLFHADTYTLFLCDRVVNLQNLGQGVESSDQIIDILNDEGNGGTLILNEDRFRILGASVEYRAKGAGLGVMEPVDWINRHDAENLIKEQCVAYGNEVETAYAYYKACFILKLGRPGSREWYEAPPDETQEEIAARRYR
;
A
#
# COMPACT_ATOMS: atom_id res chain seq x y z
N MET A 1 20.43 -19.81 -1.27
CA MET A 1 20.61 -20.62 -2.49
C MET A 1 19.39 -20.42 -3.35
N ASP A 2 19.58 -20.13 -4.63
CA ASP A 2 18.48 -19.77 -5.53
C ASP A 2 17.66 -20.99 -5.93
N ALA A 3 16.38 -20.80 -6.26
CA ALA A 3 15.43 -21.88 -6.57
C ALA A 3 15.93 -22.90 -7.59
N GLY A 4 16.66 -22.47 -8.62
CA GLY A 4 17.20 -23.37 -9.65
C GLY A 4 18.34 -24.29 -9.17
N LEU A 5 18.85 -24.10 -7.95
CA LEU A 5 20.00 -24.82 -7.41
C LEU A 5 19.63 -25.85 -6.33
N PHE A 6 18.35 -25.96 -5.97
CA PHE A 6 17.88 -26.97 -5.02
C PHE A 6 16.51 -27.52 -5.41
N ALA A 7 16.16 -28.66 -4.81
CA ALA A 7 14.81 -29.20 -4.87
C ALA A 7 14.33 -29.49 -3.45
N ALA A 8 13.08 -29.14 -3.16
CA ALA A 8 12.41 -29.49 -1.91
C ALA A 8 11.23 -30.41 -2.24
N ASN A 9 11.20 -31.60 -1.64
CA ASN A 9 10.15 -32.57 -1.87
C ASN A 9 8.98 -32.37 -0.87
N LEU A 10 8.25 -31.27 -1.03
CA LEU A 10 7.02 -31.02 -0.29
C LEU A 10 5.84 -31.71 -0.99
N GLN A 11 5.02 -32.43 -0.23
CA GLN A 11 3.85 -33.12 -0.78
C GLN A 11 2.89 -32.10 -1.42
N PRO A 12 2.37 -32.36 -2.63
CA PRO A 12 1.45 -31.43 -3.31
C PRO A 12 0.24 -31.06 -2.44
N THR A 13 -0.31 -32.01 -1.70
CA THR A 13 -1.44 -31.78 -0.76
C THR A 13 -1.10 -30.75 0.30
N THR A 14 0.12 -30.77 0.83
CA THR A 14 0.58 -29.79 1.84
C THR A 14 0.69 -28.41 1.25
N ILE A 15 1.29 -28.29 0.05
CA ILE A 15 1.38 -27.02 -0.68
C ILE A 15 -0.02 -26.47 -0.99
N SER A 16 -0.95 -27.31 -1.41
CA SER A 16 -2.35 -26.89 -1.67
C SER A 16 -3.06 -26.38 -0.41
N LEU A 17 -2.83 -27.00 0.75
CA LEU A 17 -3.41 -26.52 2.02
C LEU A 17 -2.84 -25.16 2.44
N ILE A 18 -1.52 -24.98 2.28
CA ILE A 18 -0.87 -23.68 2.56
C ILE A 18 -1.40 -22.62 1.60
N LEU A 19 -1.49 -22.93 0.29
CA LEU A 19 -2.05 -22.02 -0.71
C LEU A 19 -3.47 -21.60 -0.34
N TRP A 20 -4.33 -22.57 -0.01
CA TRP A 20 -5.69 -22.29 0.40
C TRP A 20 -5.74 -21.35 1.61
N GLN A 21 -4.92 -21.59 2.64
CA GLN A 21 -4.86 -20.71 3.81
C GLN A 21 -4.34 -19.30 3.46
N VAL A 22 -3.35 -19.19 2.57
CA VAL A 22 -2.86 -17.89 2.08
C VAL A 22 -3.96 -17.15 1.34
N GLU A 23 -4.69 -17.86 0.47
CA GLU A 23 -5.78 -17.27 -0.30
C GLU A 23 -6.93 -16.79 0.61
N GLU A 24 -7.32 -17.58 1.60
CA GLU A 24 -8.41 -17.24 2.53
C GLU A 24 -8.06 -16.11 3.51
N THR A 25 -6.76 -15.85 3.77
CA THR A 25 -6.35 -14.84 4.75
C THR A 25 -5.82 -13.56 4.10
N LEU A 26 -5.01 -13.68 3.04
CA LEU A 26 -4.33 -12.55 2.39
C LEU A 26 -4.93 -12.16 1.05
N ALA A 27 -5.66 -13.06 0.39
CA ALA A 27 -6.29 -12.80 -0.91
C ALA A 27 -7.81 -12.71 -0.85
N GLU A 28 -8.43 -12.81 0.33
CA GLU A 28 -9.88 -12.97 0.48
C GLU A 28 -10.65 -11.82 -0.19
N ALA A 29 -10.11 -10.59 -0.17
CA ALA A 29 -10.74 -9.42 -0.76
C ALA A 29 -10.52 -9.33 -2.28
N GLN A 30 -9.53 -10.05 -2.79
CA GLN A 30 -9.13 -10.01 -4.18
C GLN A 30 -9.80 -11.19 -4.88
N ASN A 31 -10.61 -10.90 -5.90
CA ASN A 31 -11.16 -11.96 -6.74
C ASN A 31 -10.09 -12.54 -7.71
N ALA A 32 -8.88 -12.71 -7.20
CA ALA A 32 -7.69 -13.17 -7.90
C ALA A 32 -7.26 -14.54 -7.32
N ALA A 33 -6.59 -15.33 -8.15
CA ALA A 33 -5.88 -16.51 -7.67
C ALA A 33 -4.48 -16.10 -7.21
N VAL A 34 -3.88 -16.91 -6.34
CA VAL A 34 -2.50 -16.70 -5.89
C VAL A 34 -1.60 -17.75 -6.53
N ASP A 35 -0.48 -17.30 -7.09
CA ASP A 35 0.64 -18.17 -7.45
C ASP A 35 1.73 -18.10 -6.37
N MET A 36 2.35 -19.26 -6.11
CA MET A 36 3.45 -19.39 -5.17
C MET A 36 4.70 -19.82 -5.94
N GLU A 37 5.54 -18.84 -6.25
CA GLU A 37 6.79 -19.06 -6.96
C GLU A 37 7.91 -19.31 -5.96
N LEU A 38 8.51 -20.51 -5.98
CA LEU A 38 9.67 -20.80 -5.14
C LEU A 38 10.83 -19.87 -5.50
N TYR A 39 11.32 -19.13 -4.51
CA TYR A 39 12.33 -18.10 -4.72
C TYR A 39 13.71 -18.55 -4.20
N LYS A 40 13.82 -18.89 -2.90
CA LYS A 40 15.12 -19.21 -2.29
C LYS A 40 15.03 -20.17 -1.11
N LEU A 41 16.12 -20.91 -0.89
CA LEU A 41 16.42 -21.63 0.33
C LEU A 41 17.40 -20.79 1.18
N ASN A 42 17.00 -20.47 2.40
CA ASN A 42 17.84 -19.74 3.37
C ASN A 42 18.26 -20.69 4.50
N GLY A 43 19.54 -20.66 4.85
CA GLY A 43 20.10 -21.37 5.99
C GLY A 43 20.90 -20.40 6.87
N TYR A 44 20.57 -20.33 8.15
CA TYR A 44 21.29 -19.51 9.14
C TYR A 44 21.84 -20.42 10.23
N GLY A 45 23.16 -20.54 10.30
CA GLY A 45 23.85 -21.16 11.43
C GLY A 45 24.00 -20.20 12.60
N VAL A 46 24.70 -20.63 13.66
CA VAL A 46 24.96 -19.82 14.87
C VAL A 46 25.54 -18.44 14.52
N GLY A 47 24.95 -17.40 15.10
CA GLY A 47 25.28 -15.99 14.84
C GLY A 47 24.70 -15.44 13.54
N GLY A 48 24.10 -16.27 12.68
CA GLY A 48 23.41 -15.84 11.46
C GLY A 48 22.11 -15.11 11.79
N PHE A 49 21.86 -14.01 11.08
CA PHE A 49 20.68 -13.15 11.25
C PHE A 49 20.34 -12.46 9.93
N PHE A 50 19.23 -11.74 9.90
CA PHE A 50 18.88 -10.85 8.80
C PHE A 50 18.24 -9.58 9.35
N LYS A 51 18.70 -8.40 8.93
CA LYS A 51 18.24 -7.13 9.50
C LYS A 51 16.82 -6.77 9.08
N ALA A 52 16.18 -5.88 9.85
CA ALA A 52 14.91 -5.26 9.49
C ALA A 52 14.93 -4.70 8.06
N HIS A 53 13.96 -5.14 7.25
CA HIS A 53 13.76 -4.73 5.87
C HIS A 53 12.33 -5.03 5.42
N LYS A 54 11.90 -4.42 4.31
CA LYS A 54 10.73 -4.86 3.53
C LYS A 54 11.20 -5.67 2.32
N ASP A 55 10.32 -6.48 1.75
CA ASP A 55 10.67 -7.26 0.57
C ASP A 55 10.94 -6.35 -0.63
N THR A 56 12.05 -6.56 -1.32
CA THR A 56 12.32 -5.84 -2.58
C THR A 56 11.31 -6.29 -3.63
N PRO A 57 10.50 -5.37 -4.19
CA PRO A 57 9.57 -5.73 -5.23
C PRO A 57 10.30 -6.15 -6.51
N ARG A 58 9.79 -7.17 -7.19
CA ARG A 58 10.40 -7.76 -8.40
C ARG A 58 9.48 -7.73 -9.62
N SER A 59 8.20 -7.48 -9.38
CA SER A 59 7.15 -7.39 -10.40
C SER A 59 5.94 -6.66 -9.80
N GLU A 60 5.04 -6.21 -10.66
CA GLU A 60 3.84 -5.45 -10.24
C GLU A 60 2.76 -6.36 -9.63
N ASP A 61 2.77 -7.64 -9.98
CA ASP A 61 1.88 -8.67 -9.45
C ASP A 61 2.37 -9.29 -8.13
N PHE A 62 3.58 -8.97 -7.67
CA PHE A 62 4.12 -9.43 -6.39
C PHE A 62 3.46 -8.70 -5.23
N PHE A 63 2.87 -9.45 -4.30
CA PHE A 63 2.11 -8.86 -3.20
C PHE A 63 2.58 -9.28 -1.81
N GLY A 64 3.38 -10.34 -1.70
CA GLY A 64 3.80 -10.86 -0.41
C GLY A 64 4.79 -12.01 -0.49
N SER A 65 5.24 -12.43 0.68
CA SER A 65 6.15 -13.56 0.84
C SER A 65 5.51 -14.65 1.70
N LEU A 66 5.79 -15.89 1.35
CA LEU A 66 5.51 -17.07 2.17
C LEU A 66 6.84 -17.69 2.60
N ILE A 67 7.05 -17.79 3.91
CA ILE A 67 8.19 -18.47 4.51
C ILE A 67 7.71 -19.80 5.08
N ILE A 68 8.28 -20.90 4.59
CA ILE A 68 8.08 -22.25 5.14
C ILE A 68 9.34 -22.65 5.90
N ALA A 69 9.22 -22.87 7.21
CA ALA A 69 10.28 -23.40 8.04
C ALA A 69 10.36 -24.92 7.94
N LEU A 70 11.54 -25.41 7.54
CA LEU A 70 11.84 -26.82 7.52
C LEU A 70 12.16 -27.31 8.95
N PRO A 71 11.92 -28.59 9.26
CA PRO A 71 12.08 -29.16 10.60
C PRO A 71 13.55 -29.38 10.95
N THR A 72 14.32 -28.29 11.04
CA THR A 72 15.73 -28.31 11.46
C THR A 72 15.84 -27.87 12.92
N ALA A 73 16.57 -28.63 13.74
CA ALA A 73 16.77 -28.25 15.13
C ALA A 73 17.60 -26.96 15.24
N HIS A 74 17.06 -25.94 15.90
CA HIS A 74 17.73 -24.67 16.15
C HIS A 74 17.12 -23.93 17.35
N GLU A 75 17.88 -23.01 17.93
CA GLU A 75 17.44 -22.02 18.92
C GLU A 75 17.79 -20.61 18.45
N GLY A 76 17.04 -19.60 18.89
CA GLY A 76 17.09 -18.26 18.31
C GLY A 76 16.59 -18.25 16.88
N GLY A 77 16.95 -17.24 16.09
CA GLY A 77 16.51 -17.20 14.68
C GLY A 77 15.04 -16.83 14.49
N GLU A 78 14.39 -16.25 15.51
CA GLU A 78 12.97 -15.89 15.40
C GLU A 78 12.73 -14.90 14.26
N LEU A 79 11.62 -15.10 13.55
CA LEU A 79 11.12 -14.15 12.57
C LEU A 79 10.31 -13.08 13.30
N VAL A 80 10.71 -11.82 13.17
CA VAL A 80 9.96 -10.68 13.68
C VAL A 80 9.31 -9.97 12.51
N LEU A 81 8.00 -9.75 12.59
CA LEU A 81 7.21 -8.98 11.63
C LEU A 81 6.74 -7.69 12.30
N ARG A 82 6.82 -6.56 11.61
CA ARG A 82 6.36 -5.26 12.11
C ARG A 82 5.51 -4.55 11.06
N ARG A 83 4.36 -4.04 11.51
CA ARG A 83 3.49 -3.19 10.69
C ARG A 83 2.87 -2.12 11.58
N LYS A 84 3.10 -0.85 11.24
CA LYS A 84 2.67 0.30 12.05
C LYS A 84 3.14 0.12 13.51
N ASN A 85 2.23 0.14 14.47
CA ASN A 85 2.53 0.01 15.91
C ASN A 85 2.41 -1.44 16.41
N GLU A 86 2.24 -2.41 15.51
CA GLU A 86 2.10 -3.82 15.84
C GLU A 86 3.36 -4.61 15.45
N SER A 87 3.68 -5.61 16.28
CA SER A 87 4.84 -6.49 16.10
C SER A 87 4.49 -7.91 16.50
N TRP A 88 4.89 -8.87 15.67
CA TRP A 88 4.70 -10.30 15.90
C TRP A 88 6.05 -10.99 15.86
N LYS A 89 6.27 -11.95 16.76
CA LYS A 89 7.48 -12.78 16.77
C LYS A 89 7.09 -14.24 16.65
N VAL A 90 7.71 -14.93 15.69
CA VAL A 90 7.49 -16.36 15.42
C VAL A 90 8.79 -17.13 15.66
N ASP A 91 8.75 -18.02 16.65
CA ASP A 91 9.83 -18.94 16.97
C ASP A 91 9.59 -20.29 16.28
N PHE A 92 10.18 -20.48 15.11
CA PHE A 92 10.07 -21.75 14.39
C PHE A 92 10.84 -22.88 15.07
N GLY A 93 11.89 -22.59 15.85
CA GLY A 93 12.70 -23.59 16.53
C GLY A 93 11.86 -24.41 17.51
N SER A 94 11.06 -23.75 18.33
CA SER A 94 10.15 -24.42 19.27
C SER A 94 8.91 -25.02 18.60
N LEU A 95 8.46 -24.49 17.46
CA LEU A 95 7.25 -24.97 16.77
C LEU A 95 7.48 -26.19 15.87
N THR A 96 8.67 -26.32 15.29
CA THR A 96 8.97 -27.34 14.26
C THR A 96 9.77 -28.53 14.79
N ALA A 97 10.50 -28.35 15.90
CA ALA A 97 11.23 -29.42 16.56
C ALA A 97 10.28 -30.30 17.38
N ASP A 98 10.03 -31.52 16.92
CA ASP A 98 9.34 -32.55 17.70
C ASP A 98 10.35 -33.54 18.30
N ALA A 99 10.48 -33.55 19.62
CA ALA A 99 11.29 -34.52 20.36
C ALA A 99 10.75 -35.97 20.23
N ALA A 100 9.49 -36.13 19.81
CA ALA A 100 8.83 -37.42 19.61
C ALA A 100 8.99 -37.99 18.18
N GLY A 101 9.76 -37.34 17.30
CA GLY A 101 10.11 -37.87 15.98
C GLY A 101 9.07 -37.63 14.87
N ASN A 102 8.08 -36.76 15.07
CA ASN A 102 7.14 -36.33 14.02
C ASN A 102 7.46 -34.89 13.59
N PRO A 103 8.39 -34.68 12.64
CA PRO A 103 8.77 -33.34 12.22
C PRO A 103 7.57 -32.56 11.68
N ARG A 104 7.43 -31.30 12.11
CA ARG A 104 6.37 -30.39 11.64
C ARG A 104 6.97 -29.29 10.79
N ILE A 105 6.20 -28.82 9.82
CA ILE A 105 6.51 -27.58 9.11
C ILE A 105 5.72 -26.43 9.74
N GLY A 106 6.37 -25.29 9.90
CA GLY A 106 5.73 -24.03 10.23
C GLY A 106 5.72 -23.15 9.00
N PHE A 107 4.73 -22.28 8.85
CA PHE A 107 4.76 -21.28 7.80
C PHE A 107 4.20 -19.94 8.27
N VAL A 108 4.66 -18.87 7.63
CA VAL A 108 4.18 -17.51 7.83
C VAL A 108 4.09 -16.85 6.47
N ALA A 109 2.93 -16.27 6.16
CA ALA A 109 2.71 -15.47 4.95
C ALA A 109 2.37 -14.04 5.34
N PHE A 110 2.91 -13.07 4.62
CA PHE A 110 2.71 -11.65 4.90
C PHE A 110 2.79 -10.81 3.62
N TYR A 111 2.15 -9.64 3.63
CA TYR A 111 2.26 -8.70 2.53
C TYR A 111 3.67 -8.13 2.42
N SER A 112 4.08 -7.81 1.20
CA SER A 112 5.45 -7.43 0.87
C SER A 112 5.91 -6.09 1.48
N ASP A 113 4.95 -5.28 1.93
CA ASP A 113 5.17 -4.00 2.60
C ASP A 113 5.31 -4.13 4.13
N VAL A 114 5.26 -5.35 4.67
CA VAL A 114 5.53 -5.65 6.09
C VAL A 114 7.04 -5.68 6.33
N GLU A 115 7.50 -4.88 7.29
CA GLU A 115 8.90 -4.93 7.72
C GLU A 115 9.14 -6.24 8.48
N HIS A 116 10.25 -6.91 8.20
CA HIS A 116 10.61 -8.13 8.88
C HIS A 116 12.12 -8.29 9.07
N GLU A 117 12.48 -9.06 10.08
CA GLU A 117 13.86 -9.43 10.39
C GLU A 117 13.97 -10.85 10.95
N VAL A 118 15.18 -11.39 10.93
CA VAL A 118 15.52 -12.66 11.55
C VAL A 118 16.54 -12.37 12.65
N LEU A 119 16.18 -12.67 13.90
CA LEU A 119 17.08 -12.52 15.04
C LEU A 119 18.27 -13.50 14.95
N PRO A 120 19.37 -13.27 15.68
CA PRO A 120 20.51 -14.18 15.66
C PRO A 120 20.13 -15.60 16.11
N VAL A 121 20.58 -16.60 15.35
CA VAL A 121 20.53 -18.01 15.74
C VAL A 121 21.55 -18.26 16.85
N THR A 122 21.14 -18.87 17.95
CA THR A 122 22.02 -19.16 19.09
C THR A 122 22.53 -20.60 19.11
N SER A 123 21.78 -21.53 18.51
CA SER A 123 22.14 -22.95 18.40
C SER A 123 21.57 -23.57 17.12
N GLY A 124 22.25 -24.58 16.58
CA GLY A 124 21.79 -25.33 15.41
C GLY A 124 21.82 -24.53 14.10
N CYS A 125 20.89 -24.87 13.20
CA CYS A 125 20.75 -24.20 11.90
C CYS A 125 19.28 -24.02 11.52
N ARG A 126 18.85 -22.77 11.33
CA ARG A 126 17.51 -22.42 10.85
C ARG A 126 17.45 -22.54 9.34
N THR A 127 16.61 -23.42 8.81
CA THR A 127 16.44 -23.61 7.36
C THR A 127 15.01 -23.29 6.92
N THR A 128 14.85 -22.42 5.92
CA THR A 128 13.54 -21.99 5.42
C THR A 128 13.50 -21.94 3.90
N LEU A 129 12.34 -22.24 3.32
CA LEU A 129 12.00 -21.94 1.94
C LEU A 129 11.24 -20.61 1.90
N THR A 130 11.58 -19.75 0.96
CA THR A 130 10.84 -18.52 0.68
C THR A 130 10.20 -18.63 -0.70
N TYR A 131 8.90 -18.34 -0.76
CA TYR A 131 8.11 -18.23 -1.97
C TYR A 131 7.67 -16.78 -2.17
N ASN A 132 7.73 -16.31 -3.41
CA ASN A 132 7.06 -15.09 -3.82
C ASN A 132 5.57 -15.40 -3.99
N LEU A 133 4.71 -14.57 -3.43
CA LEU A 133 3.27 -14.61 -3.64
C LEU A 133 2.91 -13.60 -4.71
N LYS A 134 2.33 -14.08 -5.82
CA LYS A 134 1.94 -13.27 -6.96
C LYS A 134 0.46 -13.38 -7.23
N TRP A 135 -0.14 -12.28 -7.65
CA TRP A 135 -1.51 -12.28 -8.14
C TRP A 135 -1.59 -12.92 -9.52
N VAL A 136 -2.59 -13.77 -9.73
CA VAL A 136 -2.91 -14.32 -11.04
C VAL A 136 -4.32 -13.92 -11.43
N THR A 137 -4.44 -13.31 -12.61
CA THR A 137 -5.74 -13.01 -13.20
C THR A 137 -6.45 -14.32 -13.55
N SER A 138 -7.42 -14.71 -12.73
CA SER A 138 -8.25 -15.88 -13.00
C SER A 138 -9.71 -15.43 -13.18
N PRO A 139 -10.25 -15.41 -14.41
CA PRO A 139 -11.65 -15.09 -14.59
C PRO A 139 -12.50 -16.18 -13.92
N GLY A 140 -13.34 -15.77 -12.97
CA GLY A 140 -14.39 -16.64 -12.40
C GLY A 140 -14.04 -17.36 -11.10
N ARG A 141 -12.98 -16.97 -10.37
CA ARG A 141 -12.88 -17.37 -8.95
C ARG A 141 -14.03 -16.71 -8.18
N LEU A 142 -14.61 -17.43 -7.23
CA LEU A 142 -15.54 -16.90 -6.24
C LEU A 142 -14.81 -16.96 -4.90
N PRO A 143 -14.84 -15.90 -4.07
CA PRO A 143 -14.20 -15.94 -2.76
C PRO A 143 -14.84 -17.05 -1.91
N SER A 144 -14.01 -17.92 -1.32
CA SER A 144 -14.44 -19.12 -0.60
C SER A 144 -14.86 -18.84 0.86
N SER A 145 -14.31 -17.80 1.50
CA SER A 145 -14.79 -17.24 2.76
C SER A 145 -15.52 -15.92 2.51
N ILE A 146 -16.83 -15.91 2.75
CA ILE A 146 -17.67 -14.72 2.61
C ILE A 146 -17.79 -13.97 3.95
N GLN A 147 -17.52 -14.60 5.10
CA GLN A 147 -18.01 -14.13 6.39
C GLN A 147 -17.22 -12.95 7.00
N THR A 148 -15.90 -13.05 7.14
CA THR A 148 -15.10 -12.00 7.82
C THR A 148 -14.97 -10.73 6.99
N ILE A 149 -14.81 -10.87 5.66
CA ILE A 149 -14.89 -9.72 4.75
C ILE A 149 -16.28 -9.12 4.72
N SER A 150 -17.35 -9.93 4.73
CA SER A 150 -18.71 -9.38 4.78
C SER A 150 -18.91 -8.50 6.01
N ASP A 151 -18.35 -8.85 7.17
CA ASP A 151 -18.47 -8.02 8.38
C ASP A 151 -17.72 -6.68 8.25
N LYS A 152 -16.44 -6.70 7.84
CA LYS A 152 -15.65 -5.47 7.64
C LYS A 152 -16.25 -4.58 6.53
N ARG A 153 -16.70 -5.21 5.45
CA ARG A 153 -17.37 -4.55 4.34
C ARG A 153 -18.68 -3.92 4.77
N LEU A 154 -19.51 -4.64 5.54
CA LEU A 154 -20.77 -4.11 6.07
C LEU A 154 -20.52 -2.91 6.97
N GLN A 155 -19.49 -2.96 7.83
CA GLN A 155 -19.10 -1.81 8.65
C GLN A 155 -18.70 -0.62 7.79
N ILE A 156 -17.85 -0.80 6.77
CA ILE A 156 -17.44 0.28 5.85
C ILE A 156 -18.65 0.85 5.12
N VAL A 157 -19.55 0.01 4.59
CA VAL A 157 -20.78 0.45 3.93
C VAL A 157 -21.64 1.26 4.88
N GLN A 158 -21.88 0.78 6.10
CA GLN A 158 -22.71 1.46 7.09
C GLN A 158 -22.11 2.80 7.51
N SER A 159 -20.80 2.84 7.79
CA SER A 159 -20.11 4.08 8.17
C SER A 159 -20.13 5.10 7.03
N LEU A 160 -19.77 4.70 5.80
CA LEU A 160 -19.82 5.59 4.65
C LEU A 160 -21.24 6.06 4.35
N ALA A 161 -22.23 5.16 4.34
CA ALA A 161 -23.61 5.53 4.06
C ALA A 161 -24.19 6.48 5.13
N THR A 162 -23.87 6.25 6.41
CA THR A 162 -24.31 7.13 7.51
C THR A 162 -23.67 8.51 7.38
N MET A 163 -22.35 8.55 7.14
CA MET A 163 -21.60 9.80 6.95
C MET A 163 -22.11 10.57 5.71
N LEU A 164 -22.38 9.90 4.60
CA LEU A 164 -22.88 10.52 3.37
C LEU A 164 -24.36 10.94 3.45
N ALA A 165 -25.12 10.41 4.40
CA ALA A 165 -26.51 10.79 4.65
C ALA A 165 -26.64 11.96 5.62
N ASP A 166 -25.57 12.30 6.34
CA ASP A 166 -25.53 13.44 7.24
C ASP A 166 -25.51 14.74 6.43
N SER A 167 -26.57 15.53 6.52
CA SER A 167 -26.68 16.81 5.81
C SER A 167 -25.75 17.89 6.34
N GLU A 168 -25.21 17.72 7.56
CA GLU A 168 -24.19 18.62 8.12
C GLU A 168 -22.78 18.28 7.63
N TYR A 169 -22.57 17.06 7.12
CA TYR A 169 -21.29 16.62 6.58
C TYR A 169 -21.19 16.97 5.08
N LEU A 170 -20.26 17.88 4.74
CA LEU A 170 -20.11 18.43 3.38
C LEU A 170 -21.45 18.90 2.77
N PRO A 171 -22.15 19.87 3.39
CA PRO A 171 -23.49 20.28 3.00
C PRO A 171 -23.59 20.79 1.56
N ASN A 172 -22.48 21.27 1.01
CA ASN A 172 -22.38 21.78 -0.37
C ASN A 172 -21.70 20.80 -1.33
N GLY A 173 -21.41 19.57 -0.90
CA GLY A 173 -20.47 18.68 -1.57
C GLY A 173 -19.02 18.99 -1.19
N GLY A 174 -18.09 18.25 -1.77
CA GLY A 174 -16.66 18.43 -1.53
C GLY A 174 -15.83 17.21 -1.94
N VAL A 175 -14.59 17.17 -1.44
CA VAL A 175 -13.63 16.12 -1.77
C VAL A 175 -13.23 15.35 -0.51
N LEU A 176 -13.36 14.03 -0.55
CA LEU A 176 -12.84 13.13 0.49
C LEU A 176 -11.55 12.47 0.04
N GLY A 177 -10.64 12.31 0.99
CA GLY A 177 -9.39 11.59 0.82
C GLY A 177 -9.37 10.33 1.68
N PHE A 178 -8.90 9.22 1.11
CA PHE A 178 -8.65 7.98 1.84
C PHE A 178 -7.23 7.50 1.53
N HIS A 179 -6.35 7.49 2.53
CA HIS A 179 -5.02 6.93 2.39
C HIS A 179 -5.10 5.41 2.27
N LEU A 180 -4.41 4.84 1.28
CA LEU A 180 -4.27 3.39 1.20
C LEU A 180 -3.42 2.88 2.37
N HIS A 181 -3.84 1.79 2.97
CA HIS A 181 -3.15 1.17 4.11
C HIS A 181 -1.94 0.35 3.71
N HIS A 182 -1.86 -0.05 2.45
CA HIS A 182 -0.74 -0.80 1.91
C HIS A 182 0.11 0.05 0.98
N GLN A 183 1.37 -0.37 0.86
CA GLN A 183 2.24 0.08 -0.22
C GLN A 183 2.17 -0.89 -1.41
N TYR A 184 2.37 -0.32 -2.60
CA TYR A 184 2.28 -1.05 -3.85
C TYR A 184 3.54 -0.86 -4.69
N PRO A 185 4.02 -1.93 -5.33
CA PRO A 185 5.21 -1.86 -6.16
C PRO A 185 4.89 -1.21 -7.49
N PHE A 186 5.77 -0.32 -7.94
CA PHE A 186 5.70 0.26 -9.28
C PHE A 186 7.07 0.25 -9.93
N SER A 187 7.09 0.03 -11.24
CA SER A 187 8.31 0.13 -12.03
C SER A 187 8.83 1.57 -12.02
N THR A 188 10.06 1.74 -11.55
CA THR A 188 10.81 3.01 -11.62
C THR A 188 11.68 3.09 -12.88
N SER A 189 11.88 1.95 -13.57
CA SER A 189 12.78 1.82 -14.73
C SER A 189 12.23 2.45 -16.03
N ASN A 190 11.04 3.06 -16.00
CA ASN A 190 10.49 3.86 -17.11
C ASN A 190 9.37 4.79 -16.60
N ALA A 191 9.53 6.11 -16.74
CA ALA A 191 8.59 7.13 -16.27
C ALA A 191 7.17 7.01 -16.86
N LEU A 192 7.01 6.27 -17.97
CA LEU A 192 5.70 6.04 -18.60
C LEU A 192 4.95 4.81 -18.07
N LYS A 193 5.58 3.98 -17.20
CA LYS A 193 5.02 2.68 -16.80
C LYS A 193 4.31 2.66 -15.44
N GLY A 194 4.74 3.43 -14.45
CA GLY A 194 4.09 3.42 -13.14
C GLY A 194 2.82 4.28 -13.12
N GLN A 195 1.70 3.81 -13.68
CA GLN A 195 0.44 4.55 -13.63
C GLN A 195 -0.37 4.11 -12.42
N ILE A 196 -1.01 5.07 -11.76
CA ILE A 196 -1.75 4.77 -10.53
C ILE A 196 -2.89 3.78 -10.76
N LYS A 197 -3.52 3.81 -11.95
CA LYS A 197 -4.59 2.88 -12.31
C LYS A 197 -4.15 1.41 -12.30
N ASP A 198 -2.85 1.15 -12.46
CA ASP A 198 -2.30 -0.19 -12.53
C ASP A 198 -2.31 -0.87 -11.14
N VAL A 199 -2.52 -0.11 -10.06
CA VAL A 199 -2.70 -0.64 -8.71
C VAL A 199 -4.09 -1.21 -8.46
N ILE A 200 -5.10 -0.74 -9.20
CA ILE A 200 -6.51 -1.05 -8.94
C ILE A 200 -6.79 -2.56 -8.94
N PRO A 201 -6.27 -3.35 -9.91
CA PRO A 201 -6.45 -4.80 -9.88
C PRO A 201 -5.82 -5.49 -8.67
N TRP A 202 -4.81 -4.86 -8.05
CA TRP A 202 -3.92 -5.46 -7.05
C TRP A 202 -4.06 -4.87 -5.64
N LEU A 203 -5.09 -4.06 -5.40
CA LEU A 203 -5.40 -3.49 -4.09
C LEU A 203 -5.46 -4.61 -3.04
N LYS A 204 -4.81 -4.39 -1.89
CA LYS A 204 -4.65 -5.36 -0.80
C LYS A 204 -5.66 -5.09 0.33
N GLY A 205 -6.17 -6.16 0.95
CA GLY A 205 -7.01 -6.11 2.16
C GLY A 205 -8.09 -5.01 2.16
N SER A 206 -8.02 -4.11 3.14
CA SER A 206 -9.00 -3.03 3.35
C SER A 206 -9.08 -2.04 2.20
N ASP A 207 -8.00 -1.83 1.46
CA ASP A 207 -7.96 -0.88 0.35
C ASP A 207 -8.88 -1.35 -0.78
N ARG A 208 -8.88 -2.67 -1.02
CA ARG A 208 -9.76 -3.31 -1.99
C ARG A 208 -11.23 -3.23 -1.58
N VAL A 209 -11.52 -3.57 -0.32
CA VAL A 209 -12.88 -3.52 0.22
C VAL A 209 -13.45 -2.11 0.12
N PHE A 210 -12.66 -1.09 0.49
CA PHE A 210 -13.08 0.31 0.38
C PHE A 210 -13.37 0.72 -1.06
N TYR A 211 -12.49 0.36 -2.01
CA TYR A 211 -12.69 0.64 -3.43
C TYR A 211 -13.97 0.02 -3.97
N ASP A 212 -14.21 -1.27 -3.69
CA ASP A 212 -15.40 -1.98 -4.16
C ASP A 212 -16.69 -1.37 -3.58
N VAL A 213 -16.71 -1.01 -2.29
CA VAL A 213 -17.84 -0.33 -1.66
C VAL A 213 -18.12 1.02 -2.32
N CYS A 214 -17.10 1.81 -2.61
CA CYS A 214 -17.28 3.09 -3.29
C CYS A 214 -17.86 2.92 -4.69
N LYS A 215 -17.41 1.91 -5.45
CA LYS A 215 -17.95 1.60 -6.78
C LYS A 215 -19.41 1.14 -6.72
N GLU A 216 -19.77 0.32 -5.75
CA GLU A 216 -21.16 -0.13 -5.55
C GLU A 216 -22.10 1.00 -5.17
N LEU A 217 -21.63 1.92 -4.33
CA LEU A 217 -22.35 3.13 -3.99
C LEU A 217 -22.37 4.17 -5.13
N SER A 218 -21.76 3.85 -6.29
CA SER A 218 -21.64 4.73 -7.45
C SER A 218 -20.97 6.07 -7.11
N LEU A 219 -19.99 6.04 -6.20
CA LEU A 219 -19.18 7.20 -5.87
C LEU A 219 -18.11 7.43 -6.94
N ASP A 220 -17.87 8.68 -7.29
CA ASP A 220 -16.76 9.06 -8.15
C ASP A 220 -15.46 8.95 -7.35
N ILE A 221 -14.70 7.89 -7.63
CA ILE A 221 -13.47 7.53 -6.91
C ILE A 221 -12.33 7.38 -7.89
N GLU A 222 -11.27 8.15 -7.64
CA GLU A 222 -10.01 8.16 -8.39
C GLU A 222 -8.87 7.74 -7.48
N ALA A 223 -7.96 6.90 -7.96
CA ALA A 223 -6.71 6.63 -7.26
C ALA A 223 -5.65 7.66 -7.69
N LYS A 224 -4.87 8.17 -6.73
CA LYS A 224 -3.77 9.12 -6.96
C LYS A 224 -2.54 8.75 -6.13
N PHE A 225 -1.36 9.05 -6.65
CA PHE A 225 -0.17 9.15 -5.82
C PHE A 225 -0.20 10.45 -5.04
N LEU A 226 0.20 10.42 -3.77
CA LEU A 226 0.23 11.59 -2.91
C LEU A 226 1.67 11.91 -2.50
N PHE A 227 2.20 13.04 -2.94
CA PHE A 227 3.54 13.51 -2.61
C PHE A 227 3.49 14.70 -1.66
N HIS A 228 4.52 14.85 -0.84
CA HIS A 228 4.73 16.03 -0.01
C HIS A 228 5.81 16.89 -0.68
N ALA A 229 5.45 18.08 -1.13
CA ALA A 229 6.44 19.05 -1.60
C ALA A 229 7.11 19.77 -0.43
N ASP A 230 6.38 19.96 0.67
CA ASP A 230 6.90 20.37 1.98
C ASP A 230 5.96 19.93 3.10
N THR A 231 6.22 20.38 4.34
CA THR A 231 5.44 20.05 5.54
C THR A 231 3.94 20.34 5.41
N TYR A 232 3.52 21.24 4.53
CA TYR A 232 2.14 21.69 4.41
C TYR A 232 1.56 21.55 3.00
N THR A 233 2.35 21.09 2.04
CA THR A 233 2.00 21.07 0.63
C THR A 233 1.92 19.64 0.12
N LEU A 234 0.70 19.22 -0.16
CA LEU A 234 0.39 17.94 -0.76
C LEU A 234 0.16 18.09 -2.26
N PHE A 235 0.60 17.08 -3.00
CA PHE A 235 0.54 17.08 -4.45
C PHE A 235 0.09 15.72 -4.97
N LEU A 236 -0.93 15.72 -5.81
CA LEU A 236 -1.49 14.52 -6.42
C LEU A 236 -0.92 14.30 -7.81
N CYS A 237 -0.48 13.07 -8.09
CA CYS A 237 0.00 12.66 -9.41
C CYS A 237 -0.75 11.40 -9.89
N ASP A 238 -0.89 11.26 -11.20
CA ASP A 238 -1.39 10.03 -11.85
C ASP A 238 -0.28 9.02 -12.16
N ARG A 239 0.97 9.47 -12.08
CA ARG A 239 2.16 8.64 -12.27
C ARG A 239 3.11 8.71 -11.09
N VAL A 240 3.85 7.61 -10.94
CA VAL A 240 5.01 7.57 -10.08
C VAL A 240 6.04 8.58 -10.57
N VAL A 241 6.54 9.39 -9.66
CA VAL A 241 7.68 10.28 -9.87
C VAL A 241 8.86 9.76 -9.09
N ASN A 242 10.00 9.58 -9.76
CA ASN A 242 11.21 9.09 -9.12
C ASN A 242 12.06 10.26 -8.62
N LEU A 243 11.79 10.66 -7.38
CA LEU A 243 12.52 11.72 -6.70
C LEU A 243 13.92 11.29 -6.18
N GLN A 244 14.42 10.09 -6.52
CA GLN A 244 15.74 9.61 -6.08
C GLN A 244 16.91 10.32 -6.77
N ASN A 245 16.68 10.90 -7.96
CA ASN A 245 17.70 11.63 -8.73
C ASN A 245 17.75 13.13 -8.39
N LEU A 246 16.85 13.60 -7.53
CA LEU A 246 16.94 14.94 -6.94
C LEU A 246 18.28 15.03 -6.23
N GLY A 247 19.09 16.02 -6.59
CA GLY A 247 20.48 16.09 -6.14
C GLY A 247 20.58 16.12 -4.61
N GLN A 248 21.75 15.85 -4.03
CA GLN A 248 21.98 16.04 -2.58
C GLN A 248 21.88 17.51 -2.11
N GLY A 249 21.35 18.42 -2.93
CA GLY A 249 21.06 19.80 -2.57
C GLY A 249 19.74 19.93 -1.81
N VAL A 250 19.58 21.05 -1.10
CA VAL A 250 18.27 21.44 -0.54
C VAL A 250 17.44 21.97 -1.70
N GLU A 251 16.63 21.11 -2.30
CA GLU A 251 15.67 21.54 -3.31
C GLU A 251 14.54 22.33 -2.63
N SER A 252 14.11 23.42 -3.25
CA SER A 252 12.97 24.18 -2.75
C SER A 252 11.66 23.42 -3.02
N SER A 253 10.62 23.68 -2.23
CA SER A 253 9.28 23.12 -2.47
C SER A 253 8.80 23.37 -3.91
N ASP A 254 9.16 24.53 -4.48
CA ASP A 254 8.78 24.91 -5.84
C ASP A 254 9.46 23.99 -6.89
N GLN A 255 10.74 23.66 -6.72
CA GLN A 255 11.44 22.73 -7.61
C GLN A 255 10.83 21.33 -7.56
N ILE A 256 10.45 20.87 -6.37
CA ILE A 256 9.78 19.59 -6.19
C ILE A 256 8.42 19.60 -6.89
N ILE A 257 7.64 20.67 -6.76
CA ILE A 257 6.33 20.83 -7.41
C ILE A 257 6.46 20.80 -8.94
N ASP A 258 7.43 21.52 -9.51
CA ASP A 258 7.65 21.54 -10.95
C ASP A 258 7.97 20.13 -11.49
N ILE A 259 8.85 19.39 -10.81
CA ILE A 259 9.22 18.02 -11.17
C ILE A 259 8.01 17.08 -11.04
N LEU A 260 7.25 17.19 -9.95
CA LEU A 260 6.05 16.40 -9.75
C LEU A 260 5.00 16.68 -10.82
N ASN A 261 4.84 17.93 -11.26
CA ASN A 261 3.91 18.28 -12.32
C ASN A 261 4.33 17.69 -13.67
N ASP A 262 5.60 17.88 -14.03
CA ASP A 262 6.17 17.49 -15.32
C ASP A 262 6.23 15.96 -15.47
N GLU A 263 6.71 15.26 -14.45
CA GLU A 263 6.87 13.80 -14.48
C GLU A 263 5.61 13.05 -14.04
N GLY A 264 4.80 13.64 -13.15
CA GLY A 264 3.64 13.00 -12.55
C GLY A 264 2.39 12.93 -13.44
N ASN A 265 2.47 13.45 -14.67
CA ASN A 265 1.41 13.49 -15.67
C ASN A 265 0.14 14.20 -15.15
N GLY A 266 0.30 15.48 -14.81
CA GLY A 266 -0.79 16.30 -14.28
C GLY A 266 -0.74 16.33 -12.77
N GLY A 267 -0.26 17.45 -12.26
CA GLY A 267 -0.11 17.71 -10.85
C GLY A 267 -1.27 18.50 -10.28
N THR A 268 -1.97 17.94 -9.30
CA THR A 268 -3.02 18.66 -8.57
C THR A 268 -2.56 19.01 -7.17
N LEU A 269 -2.44 20.29 -6.89
CA LEU A 269 -2.10 20.80 -5.58
C LEU A 269 -3.32 20.68 -4.65
N ILE A 270 -3.13 20.07 -3.48
CA ILE A 270 -4.14 20.08 -2.42
C ILE A 270 -3.86 21.24 -1.50
N LEU A 271 -4.84 22.13 -1.36
CA LEU A 271 -4.80 23.22 -0.40
C LEU A 271 -5.28 22.70 0.96
N ASN A 272 -4.39 22.51 1.92
CA ASN A 272 -4.79 22.20 3.30
C ASN A 272 -5.61 23.37 3.89
N GLU A 273 -6.62 23.08 4.72
CA GLU A 273 -7.56 24.08 5.28
C GLU A 273 -6.87 25.24 6.00
N ASP A 274 -5.80 24.95 6.76
CA ASP A 274 -5.03 25.97 7.48
C ASP A 274 -4.28 26.93 6.52
N ARG A 275 -3.84 26.43 5.37
CA ARG A 275 -3.18 27.23 4.31
C ARG A 275 -4.18 27.96 3.43
N PHE A 276 -5.37 27.41 3.21
CA PHE A 276 -6.44 28.08 2.46
C PHE A 276 -6.79 29.42 3.12
N ARG A 277 -6.94 29.44 4.45
CA ARG A 277 -7.25 30.66 5.23
C ARG A 277 -6.17 31.74 5.17
N ILE A 278 -4.90 31.38 4.98
CA ILE A 278 -3.76 32.31 5.12
C ILE A 278 -3.16 32.70 3.75
N LEU A 279 -3.16 31.78 2.77
CA LEU A 279 -2.39 31.92 1.53
C LEU A 279 -3.19 31.54 0.27
N GLY A 280 -4.47 31.17 0.36
CA GLY A 280 -5.29 30.63 -0.75
C GLY A 280 -5.15 31.39 -2.06
N ALA A 281 -5.31 32.73 -2.02
CA ALA A 281 -5.19 33.58 -3.19
C ALA A 281 -3.79 33.57 -3.84
N SER A 282 -2.72 33.45 -3.03
CA SER A 282 -1.33 33.43 -3.53
C SER A 282 -0.96 32.09 -4.16
N VAL A 283 -1.50 30.99 -3.63
CA VAL A 283 -1.23 29.64 -4.11
C VAL A 283 -2.01 29.36 -5.40
N GLU A 284 -3.26 29.83 -5.50
CA GLU A 284 -4.04 29.73 -6.74
C GLU A 284 -3.49 30.57 -7.88
N TYR A 285 -3.02 31.79 -7.58
CA TYR A 285 -2.35 32.63 -8.58
C TYR A 285 -1.12 31.93 -9.15
N ARG A 286 -0.33 31.27 -8.29
CA ARG A 286 0.84 30.47 -8.70
C ARG A 286 0.45 29.25 -9.51
N ALA A 287 -0.55 28.49 -9.04
CA ALA A 287 -1.04 27.32 -9.75
C ALA A 287 -1.55 27.67 -11.15
N LYS A 288 -2.31 28.78 -11.29
CA LYS A 288 -2.74 29.31 -12.60
C LYS A 288 -1.56 29.71 -13.48
N GLY A 289 -0.50 30.30 -12.90
CA GLY A 289 0.71 30.69 -13.63
C GLY A 289 1.57 29.50 -14.11
N ALA A 290 1.57 28.39 -13.38
CA ALA A 290 2.32 27.18 -13.68
C ALA A 290 1.49 26.10 -14.41
N GLY A 291 0.21 26.36 -14.69
CA GLY A 291 -0.69 25.39 -15.34
C GLY A 291 -1.07 24.19 -14.44
N LEU A 292 -0.94 24.34 -13.13
CA LEU A 292 -1.23 23.31 -12.14
C LEU A 292 -2.74 23.21 -11.88
N GLY A 293 -3.21 21.98 -11.67
CA GLY A 293 -4.53 21.77 -11.09
C GLY A 293 -4.54 22.21 -9.62
N VAL A 294 -5.64 22.80 -9.17
CA VAL A 294 -5.89 23.07 -7.75
C VAL A 294 -7.12 22.32 -7.34
N MET A 295 -7.03 21.59 -6.23
CA MET A 295 -8.16 20.90 -5.63
C MET A 295 -8.57 21.62 -4.35
N GLU A 296 -9.88 21.64 -4.11
CA GLU A 296 -10.45 22.05 -2.84
C GLU A 296 -9.82 21.28 -1.67
N PRO A 297 -9.89 21.82 -0.43
CA PRO A 297 -9.37 21.09 0.71
C PRO A 297 -10.06 19.73 0.84
N VAL A 298 -9.22 18.70 0.94
CA VAL A 298 -9.61 17.29 1.02
C VAL A 298 -9.85 16.91 2.48
N ASP A 299 -11.04 16.41 2.79
CA ASP A 299 -11.31 15.85 4.12
C ASP A 299 -10.84 14.40 4.18
N TRP A 300 -9.80 14.15 4.99
CA TRP A 300 -9.13 12.86 5.08
C TRP A 300 -9.80 11.98 6.14
N ILE A 301 -10.55 10.97 5.70
CA ILE A 301 -11.35 10.12 6.59
C ILE A 301 -10.52 9.13 7.43
N ASN A 302 -9.26 8.89 7.04
CA ASN A 302 -8.30 8.15 7.85
C ASN A 302 -7.01 8.95 8.03
N ARG A 303 -6.45 8.95 9.24
CA ARG A 303 -5.14 9.53 9.49
C ARG A 303 -4.05 8.57 9.01
N HIS A 304 -3.07 9.09 8.29
CA HIS A 304 -1.87 8.32 7.96
C HIS A 304 -0.61 9.17 8.18
N ASP A 305 0.23 8.74 9.12
CA ASP A 305 1.44 9.48 9.53
C ASP A 305 2.63 9.27 8.58
N ALA A 306 2.50 8.42 7.57
CA ALA A 306 3.65 8.01 6.78
C ALA A 306 3.62 8.64 5.39
N GLU A 307 4.49 9.62 5.21
CA GLU A 307 4.75 10.37 3.99
C GLU A 307 5.26 9.44 2.85
N ASN A 308 5.01 9.81 1.59
CA ASN A 308 5.81 9.33 0.45
C ASN A 308 7.12 10.12 0.43
N LEU A 309 7.92 9.96 1.47
CA LEU A 309 9.25 10.55 1.53
C LEU A 309 10.19 9.79 0.60
N ILE A 310 11.12 10.54 0.01
CA ILE A 310 12.25 10.11 -0.83
C ILE A 310 13.09 8.98 -0.18
N LYS A 311 12.86 8.67 1.11
CA LYS A 311 13.58 7.67 1.90
C LYS A 311 12.66 6.60 2.50
N GLU A 312 12.00 5.83 1.67
CA GLU A 312 11.94 4.39 1.92
C GLU A 312 12.72 3.71 0.79
N GLN A 313 14.04 3.92 0.77
CA GLN A 313 14.89 2.86 0.24
C GLN A 313 14.50 1.61 1.02
N CYS A 314 13.86 0.65 0.35
CA CYS A 314 13.99 -0.73 0.76
C CYS A 314 15.49 -0.97 0.80
N VAL A 315 16.10 -0.86 1.98
CA VAL A 315 17.47 -1.33 2.17
C VAL A 315 17.35 -2.84 2.08
N ALA A 316 17.28 -3.29 0.82
CA ALA A 316 17.29 -4.66 0.43
C ALA A 316 18.65 -5.17 0.88
N TYR A 317 18.75 -5.71 2.10
CA TYR A 317 19.88 -6.54 2.48
C TYR A 317 19.80 -7.91 1.77
N GLY A 318 19.31 -7.95 0.53
CA GLY A 318 19.43 -9.08 -0.37
C GLY A 318 20.63 -8.83 -1.30
N ASN A 319 21.29 -9.88 -1.75
CA ASN A 319 22.46 -9.81 -2.64
C ASN A 319 22.17 -9.23 -4.05
N GLU A 320 21.03 -8.56 -4.26
CA GLU A 320 20.57 -8.08 -5.56
C GLU A 320 20.03 -6.65 -5.42
N VAL A 321 20.83 -5.69 -5.90
CA VAL A 321 20.50 -4.26 -5.97
C VAL A 321 19.72 -4.01 -7.26
N GLU A 322 18.58 -4.66 -7.44
CA GLU A 322 17.74 -4.37 -8.60
C GLU A 322 16.77 -3.24 -8.25
N THR A 323 17.09 -2.02 -8.73
CA THR A 323 16.37 -0.78 -8.46
C THR A 323 15.15 -0.57 -9.38
N ALA A 324 14.73 -1.60 -10.12
CA ALA A 324 13.72 -1.50 -11.17
C ALA A 324 12.29 -1.25 -10.66
N TYR A 325 12.03 -1.54 -9.39
CA TYR A 325 10.75 -1.32 -8.72
C TYR A 325 10.96 -0.66 -7.36
N ALA A 326 9.98 0.15 -6.94
CA ALA A 326 9.94 0.71 -5.60
C ALA A 326 8.50 0.73 -5.06
N TYR A 327 8.36 0.78 -3.74
CA TYR A 327 7.08 0.93 -3.09
C TYR A 327 6.65 2.39 -3.04
N TYR A 328 5.39 2.61 -3.40
CA TYR A 328 4.73 3.91 -3.27
C TYR A 328 3.44 3.73 -2.48
N LYS A 329 3.09 4.76 -1.69
CA LYS A 329 1.74 4.90 -1.15
C LYS A 329 0.87 5.63 -2.14
N ALA A 330 -0.40 5.26 -2.15
CA ALA A 330 -1.42 5.96 -2.90
C ALA A 330 -2.55 6.36 -1.97
N CYS A 331 -3.50 7.11 -2.54
CA CYS A 331 -4.75 7.45 -1.90
C CYS A 331 -5.89 7.30 -2.90
N PHE A 332 -7.11 7.24 -2.38
CA PHE A 332 -8.31 7.52 -3.14
C PHE A 332 -8.76 8.95 -2.88
N ILE A 333 -9.21 9.59 -3.94
CA ILE A 333 -9.89 10.87 -3.94
C ILE A 333 -11.33 10.61 -4.38
N LEU A 334 -12.30 11.06 -3.58
CA LEU A 334 -13.71 10.93 -3.87
C LEU A 334 -14.32 12.32 -4.05
N LYS A 335 -14.98 12.53 -5.18
CA LYS A 335 -15.73 13.77 -5.46
C LYS A 335 -17.18 13.54 -5.08
N LEU A 336 -17.67 14.32 -4.12
CA LEU A 336 -19.04 14.22 -3.62
C LEU A 336 -19.84 15.45 -4.03
N GLY A 337 -20.99 15.20 -4.65
CA GLY A 337 -22.03 16.22 -4.84
C GLY A 337 -22.77 16.52 -3.55
N ARG A 338 -23.73 17.46 -3.61
CA ARG A 338 -24.56 17.82 -2.45
C ARG A 338 -25.35 16.62 -1.93
N PRO A 339 -25.63 16.55 -0.61
CA PRO A 339 -26.51 15.54 -0.05
C PRO A 339 -27.85 15.48 -0.79
N GLY A 340 -28.29 14.27 -1.17
CA GLY A 340 -29.57 14.03 -1.84
C GLY A 340 -29.58 14.23 -3.37
N SER A 341 -28.80 15.15 -3.95
CA SER A 341 -28.72 15.31 -5.41
C SER A 341 -27.56 14.54 -6.04
N ARG A 342 -26.44 14.37 -5.31
CA ARG A 342 -25.17 13.80 -5.82
C ARG A 342 -24.64 14.48 -7.09
N GLU A 343 -25.21 15.61 -7.49
CA GLU A 343 -24.70 16.43 -8.58
C GLU A 343 -23.49 17.20 -8.08
N TRP A 344 -22.39 17.13 -8.84
CA TRP A 344 -21.19 17.91 -8.58
C TRP A 344 -21.53 19.40 -8.70
N TYR A 345 -21.15 20.18 -7.69
CA TYR A 345 -21.32 21.63 -7.74
C TYR A 345 -20.13 22.23 -8.50
N GLU A 346 -20.38 22.75 -9.70
CA GLU A 346 -19.46 23.68 -10.34
C GLU A 346 -19.69 25.06 -9.71
N ALA A 347 -18.68 25.58 -9.00
CA ALA A 347 -18.71 26.95 -8.51
C ALA A 347 -18.85 27.92 -9.70
N PRO A 348 -19.77 28.90 -9.64
CA PRO A 348 -19.86 29.98 -10.61
C PRO A 348 -18.47 30.62 -10.79
N PRO A 349 -18.08 30.95 -12.03
CA PRO A 349 -16.76 31.52 -12.33
C PRO A 349 -16.46 32.84 -11.60
N ASP A 350 -17.46 33.42 -10.96
CA ASP A 350 -17.50 34.70 -10.26
C ASP A 350 -17.70 34.59 -8.73
N GLU A 351 -17.79 33.37 -8.15
CA GLU A 351 -17.89 33.18 -6.70
C GLU A 351 -16.54 33.49 -6.02
N THR A 352 -16.54 34.38 -5.02
CA THR A 352 -15.30 34.81 -4.35
C THR A 352 -14.81 33.78 -3.33
N GLN A 353 -13.51 33.78 -3.05
CA GLN A 353 -12.89 32.81 -2.14
C GLN A 353 -13.44 32.85 -0.71
N GLU A 354 -13.85 34.04 -0.25
CA GLU A 354 -14.50 34.22 1.05
C GLU A 354 -15.92 33.60 1.07
N GLU A 355 -16.62 33.59 -0.06
CA GLU A 355 -17.94 32.96 -0.21
C GLU A 355 -17.84 31.42 -0.23
N ILE A 356 -16.79 30.88 -0.86
CA ILE A 356 -16.47 29.44 -0.83
C ILE A 356 -16.10 29.00 0.61
N ALA A 357 -15.26 29.77 1.31
CA ALA A 357 -14.90 29.51 2.70
C ALA A 357 -16.10 29.62 3.65
N ALA A 358 -16.92 30.66 3.50
CA ALA A 358 -18.07 30.93 4.36
C ALA A 358 -19.19 29.88 4.19
N ARG A 359 -19.27 29.22 3.02
CA ARG A 359 -20.24 28.14 2.76
C ARG A 359 -19.96 26.84 3.51
N ARG A 360 -18.73 26.55 3.90
CA ARG A 360 -18.38 25.35 4.69
C ARG A 360 -18.70 25.50 6.19
N TYR A 361 -18.85 26.72 6.70
CA TYR A 361 -19.06 27.00 8.13
C TYR A 361 -20.50 27.43 8.48
N ARG A 362 -21.50 27.01 7.70
CA ARG A 362 -22.93 27.21 8.02
C ARG A 362 -23.70 25.92 8.05
#